data_AF-A0A353N6K0-F1
#
_entry.id   AF-A0A353N6K0-F1
#
_cell.length_a   1.000
_cell.length_b   1.000
_cell.length_c   1.000
_cell.angle_alpha   90.00
_cell.angle_beta   90.00
_cell.angle_gamma   90.00
#
_symmetry.space_group_name_H-M   'P 1'
#
loop_
_entity.id
_entity.type
_entity.pdbx_description
1 polymer ?
#
loop_
_entity_poly.entity_id
_entity_poly.type
_entity_poly.pdbx_seq_one_letter_code
_entity_poly.pdbx_strand_id
1 'polypeptide(L)'
;MEKRKKIIQLLIDKKWTTETISSLGGGFLYHLAYPVEVIEPELLANLRKRAITEGAEMEILFRADHELTRVALTELEKFSDFHTFIRLEFRL
;
A
#
# COMPACT_ATOMS: atom_id res chain seq x y z
N MET A 1 11.78 -23.06 8.76
CA MET A 1 11.93 -21.65 8.33
C MET A 1 10.58 -21.17 7.84
N GLU A 2 9.83 -20.44 8.67
CA GLU A 2 8.63 -19.75 8.22
C GLU A 2 9.04 -18.76 7.13
N LYS A 3 8.54 -18.93 5.90
CA LYS A 3 8.64 -17.90 4.88
C LYS A 3 7.87 -16.70 5.42
N ARG A 4 8.56 -15.64 5.87
CA ARG A 4 7.90 -14.36 6.16
C ARG A 4 7.07 -14.00 4.94
N LYS A 5 5.74 -13.96 5.11
CA LYS A 5 4.79 -13.55 4.07
C LYS A 5 5.23 -12.15 3.63
N LYS A 6 5.57 -11.97 2.34
CA LYS A 6 5.94 -10.65 1.81
C LYS A 6 4.65 -9.81 1.82
N ILE A 7 4.53 -8.89 2.77
CA ILE A 7 3.44 -7.91 2.87
C ILE A 7 3.85 -6.67 2.06
N ILE A 8 2.92 -6.10 1.28
CA ILE A 8 3.18 -4.86 0.56
C ILE A 8 3.10 -3.69 1.55
N GLN A 9 4.11 -2.83 1.55
CA GLN A 9 4.17 -1.68 2.45
C GLN A 9 3.86 -0.40 1.69
N LEU A 10 2.80 0.29 2.11
CA LEU A 10 2.37 1.57 1.56
C LEU A 10 2.91 2.68 2.45
N LEU A 11 3.92 3.39 1.98
CA LEU A 11 4.52 4.50 2.72
C LEU A 11 3.68 5.77 2.52
N ILE A 12 3.36 6.46 3.62
CA ILE A 12 2.74 7.77 3.61
C ILE A 12 3.58 8.76 4.42
N ASP A 13 3.79 9.96 3.87
CA ASP A 13 4.62 11.00 4.50
C ASP A 13 3.78 12.15 5.09
N LYS A 14 2.49 12.22 4.73
CA LYS A 14 1.61 13.32 5.15
C LYS A 14 0.78 12.91 6.36
N LYS A 15 1.01 13.57 7.50
CA LYS A 15 0.35 13.29 8.79
C LYS A 15 -1.18 13.33 8.76
N TRP A 16 -1.81 14.23 8.00
CA TRP A 16 -3.28 14.26 7.89
C TRP A 16 -3.89 12.97 7.26
N THR A 17 -3.10 12.22 6.51
CA THR A 17 -3.51 10.93 5.92
C THR A 17 -3.70 9.88 7.01
N THR A 18 -2.90 9.93 8.10
CA THR A 18 -3.05 9.01 9.23
C THR A 18 -4.34 9.28 9.98
N GLU A 19 -4.66 10.55 10.23
CA GLU A 19 -5.90 10.96 10.90
C GLU A 19 -7.14 10.56 10.10
N THR A 20 -7.09 10.73 8.77
CA THR A 20 -8.17 10.31 7.86
C THR A 20 -8.37 8.79 7.92
N ILE A 21 -7.30 8.01 7.73
CA ILE A 21 -7.34 6.54 7.74
C ILE A 21 -7.81 6.01 9.11
N SER A 22 -7.30 6.58 10.21
CA SER A 22 -7.69 6.16 11.56
C SER A 22 -9.11 6.58 11.94
N SER A 23 -9.65 7.66 11.39
CA SER A 23 -10.98 8.17 11.74
C SER A 23 -12.15 7.43 11.06
N LEU A 24 -11.90 6.80 9.91
CA LEU A 24 -12.98 6.25 9.09
C LEU A 24 -13.35 4.81 9.47
N GLY A 25 -12.47 4.06 10.14
CA GLY A 25 -12.75 2.69 10.60
C GLY A 25 -12.69 1.64 9.49
N GLY A 26 -12.93 0.38 9.85
CA GLY A 26 -12.85 -0.76 8.92
C GLY A 26 -14.03 -0.83 7.94
N GLY A 27 -13.79 -1.35 6.73
CA GLY A 27 -14.80 -1.56 5.68
C GLY A 27 -14.86 -0.48 4.61
N PHE A 28 -14.04 0.56 4.69
CA PHE A 28 -13.98 1.64 3.69
C PHE A 28 -12.94 1.35 2.60
N LEU A 29 -13.31 1.67 1.36
CA LEU A 29 -12.43 1.57 0.20
C LEU A 29 -11.60 2.84 0.04
N TYR A 30 -10.28 2.70 0.05
CA TYR A 30 -9.33 3.78 -0.20
C TYR A 30 -8.51 3.52 -1.44
N HIS A 31 -7.83 4.56 -1.91
CA HIS A 31 -6.77 4.38 -2.87
C HIS A 31 -5.55 5.24 -2.53
N LEU A 32 -4.37 4.70 -2.84
CA LEU A 32 -3.11 5.44 -2.86
C LEU A 32 -2.48 5.31 -4.24
N ALA A 33 -1.91 6.41 -4.72
CA ALA A 33 -1.24 6.47 -6.00
C ALA A 33 0.25 6.79 -5.81
N TYR A 34 1.10 5.98 -6.42
CA TYR A 34 2.55 6.09 -6.32
C TYR A 34 3.16 6.24 -7.71
N PRO A 35 3.99 7.27 -7.95
CA PRO A 35 4.81 7.34 -9.16
C PRO A 35 5.64 6.06 -9.33
N VAL A 36 5.78 5.56 -10.56
CA VAL A 36 6.53 4.30 -10.80
C VAL A 36 7.99 4.41 -10.35
N GLU A 37 8.53 5.62 -10.34
CA GLU A 37 9.91 5.96 -9.98
C GLU A 37 10.23 5.70 -8.51
N VAL A 38 9.20 5.70 -7.64
CA VAL A 38 9.35 5.50 -6.19
C VAL A 38 8.91 4.10 -5.74
N ILE A 39 8.46 3.25 -6.67
CA ILE A 39 8.06 1.87 -6.39
C ILE A 39 9.26 0.96 -6.56
N GLU A 40 9.51 0.10 -5.57
CA GLU A 40 10.54 -0.94 -5.63
C GLU A 40 10.45 -1.75 -6.94
N PRO A 41 11.55 -1.91 -7.72
CA PRO A 41 11.50 -2.54 -9.04
C PRO A 41 10.92 -3.97 -9.04
N GLU A 42 11.23 -4.77 -8.01
CA GLU A 42 10.67 -6.13 -7.88
C GLU A 42 9.15 -6.08 -7.68
N LEU A 43 8.66 -5.16 -6.84
CA LEU A 43 7.24 -4.96 -6.59
C LEU A 43 6.52 -4.49 -7.85
N LEU A 44 7.08 -3.51 -8.56
CA LEU A 44 6.55 -3.00 -9.81
C LEU A 44 6.45 -4.12 -10.87
N ALA A 45 7.49 -4.95 -11.00
CA ALA A 45 7.49 -6.08 -11.91
C ALA A 45 6.41 -7.12 -11.53
N ASN A 46 6.24 -7.40 -10.24
CA ASN A 46 5.22 -8.34 -9.76
C ASN A 46 3.79 -7.83 -9.99
N LEU A 47 3.54 -6.53 -9.78
CA LEU A 47 2.27 -5.88 -10.10
C LEU A 47 1.97 -6.00 -11.60
N ARG A 48 2.91 -5.60 -12.46
CA ARG A 48 2.71 -5.65 -13.92
C ARG A 48 2.51 -7.07 -14.46
N LYS A 49 3.15 -8.07 -13.84
CA LYS A 49 2.96 -9.49 -14.17
C LYS A 49 1.67 -10.08 -13.57
N ARG A 50 0.88 -9.30 -12.83
CA ARG A 50 -0.29 -9.77 -12.06
C ARG A 50 0.05 -10.96 -11.14
N ALA A 51 1.26 -10.98 -10.61
CA ALA A 51 1.70 -11.97 -9.62
C ALA A 51 1.16 -11.66 -8.22
N ILE A 52 0.65 -10.44 -8.02
CA ILE A 52 -0.05 -9.98 -6.82
C ILE A 52 -1.54 -10.00 -7.14
N THR A 53 -2.30 -10.77 -6.37
CA THR A 53 -3.73 -10.93 -6.54
C THR A 53 -4.51 -10.05 -5.58
N GLU A 54 -5.78 -9.83 -5.90
CA GLU A 54 -6.76 -9.26 -4.97
C GLU A 54 -6.80 -10.08 -3.67
N GLY A 55 -7.07 -9.43 -2.54
CA GLY A 55 -6.96 -9.99 -1.19
C GLY A 55 -5.52 -10.07 -0.64
N ALA A 56 -4.51 -9.59 -1.37
CA ALA A 56 -3.15 -9.52 -0.84
C ALA A 56 -3.09 -8.58 0.38
N GLU A 57 -2.52 -9.08 1.48
CA GLU A 57 -2.28 -8.28 2.69
C GLU A 57 -1.28 -7.16 2.41
N MET A 58 -1.65 -5.96 2.84
CA MET A 58 -0.81 -4.78 2.78
C MET A 58 -0.83 -4.06 4.11
N GLU A 59 0.19 -3.27 4.40
CA GLU A 59 0.22 -2.41 5.57
C GLU A 59 0.52 -0.97 5.16
N ILE A 60 -0.10 -0.04 5.86
CA ILE A 60 0.17 1.40 5.70
C ILE A 60 1.14 1.81 6.79
N LEU A 61 2.28 2.36 6.38
CA LEU A 61 3.31 2.86 7.28
C LEU A 61 3.43 4.37 7.12
N PHE A 62 3.33 5.09 8.23
CA PHE A 62 3.66 6.50 8.30
C PHE A 62 5.15 6.67 8.53
N ARG A 63 5.78 7.45 7.65
CA ARG A 63 7.21 7.78 7.74
C ARG A 63 7.37 9.18 8.29
N ALA A 64 7.98 9.29 9.47
CA ALA A 64 8.33 10.56 10.11
C ALA A 64 9.71 10.44 10.76
N ASP A 65 10.55 11.47 10.57
CA ASP A 65 11.85 11.60 11.26
C ASP A 65 12.71 10.33 11.28
N HIS A 66 12.75 9.62 10.14
CA HIS A 66 13.46 8.34 9.95
C HIS A 66 12.85 7.11 10.64
N GLU A 67 11.70 7.25 11.29
CA GLU A 67 10.93 6.15 11.86
C GLU A 67 9.75 5.75 10.96
N LEU A 68 9.42 4.46 10.99
CA LEU A 68 8.25 3.88 10.33
C LEU A 68 7.28 3.41 11.40
N THR A 69 6.08 4.00 11.42
CA THR A 69 5.01 3.61 12.33
C THR A 69 3.88 2.98 11.54
N ARG A 70 3.45 1.76 11.91
CA ARG A 70 2.30 1.12 11.27
C ARG A 70 1.00 1.81 11.66
N VAL A 71 0.26 2.25 10.65
CA VAL A 71 -1.02 2.96 10.78
C VAL A 71 -2.19 1.98 10.67
N ALA A 72 -2.14 1.09 9.68
CA ALA A 72 -3.24 0.15 9.41
C ALA A 72 -2.74 -1.12 8.71
N LEU A 73 -3.52 -2.20 8.85
CA LEU A 73 -3.47 -3.37 7.97
C LEU A 73 -4.63 -3.24 6.99
N THR A 74 -4.40 -3.66 5.75
CA THR A 74 -5.35 -3.52 4.64
C THR A 74 -5.26 -4.71 3.71
N GLU A 75 -6.28 -4.88 2.88
CA GLU A 75 -6.31 -5.87 1.81
C GLU A 75 -6.41 -5.17 0.46
N LEU A 76 -5.58 -5.60 -0.50
CA LEU A 76 -5.64 -5.11 -1.87
C LEU A 76 -6.96 -5.51 -2.52
N GLU A 77 -7.78 -4.54 -2.89
CA GLU A 77 -8.98 -4.78 -3.68
C GLU A 77 -8.62 -4.86 -5.17
N LYS A 78 -7.83 -3.90 -5.65
CA LYS A 78 -7.47 -3.78 -7.05
C LYS A 78 -6.25 -2.89 -7.23
N PHE A 79 -5.56 -3.01 -8.36
CA PHE A 79 -4.60 -1.99 -8.79
C PHE A 79 -4.79 -1.62 -10.26
N SER A 80 -4.34 -0.42 -10.63
CA SER A 80 -4.37 0.12 -11.99
C SER A 80 -3.00 0.73 -12.32
N ASP A 81 -2.41 0.32 -13.44
CA ASP A 81 -1.14 0.87 -13.96
C ASP A 81 -1.44 1.93 -15.03
N PHE A 82 -1.06 3.18 -14.75
CA PHE A 82 -1.21 4.33 -15.65
C PHE A 82 0.12 4.70 -16.34
N HIS A 83 1.09 3.78 -16.38
CA HIS A 83 2.46 3.93 -16.89
C HIS A 83 3.36 4.85 -16.07
N THR A 84 2.87 6.04 -15.68
CA THR A 84 3.63 7.01 -14.87
C THR A 84 3.42 6.82 -13.36
N PHE A 85 2.29 6.23 -12.97
CA PHE A 85 2.00 5.88 -11.59
C PHE A 85 1.14 4.62 -11.51
N ILE A 86 1.17 3.96 -10.35
CA ILE A 86 0.25 2.87 -10.02
C ILE A 86 -0.71 3.36 -8.94
N ARG A 87 -2.00 3.12 -9.15
CA ARG A 87 -3.04 3.30 -8.14
C ARG A 87 -3.39 1.95 -7.52
N LEU A 88 -3.28 1.86 -6.20
CA LEU A 88 -3.67 0.71 -5.39
C LEU A 88 -4.97 1.06 -4.67
N GLU A 89 -6.01 0.28 -4.89
CA GLU A 89 -7.30 0.34 -4.20
C GLU A 89 -7.34 -0.75 -3.13
N PHE A 90 -7.75 -0.40 -1.91
CA PHE A 90 -7.68 -1.32 -0.78
C PHE A 90 -8.76 -1.04 0.25
N ARG A 91 -9.02 -2.06 1.07
CA ARG A 91 -9.98 -2.01 2.17
C ARG A 91 -9.24 -1.96 3.51
N LEU A 92 -9.67 -1.06 4.40
CA LEU A 92 -9.29 -1.03 5.82
C LEU A 92 -10.06 -2.04 6.65
#